data_AF-A0A162PJ75-F1
#
_entry.id   AF-A0A162PJ75-F1
#
_cell.length_a   1.000
_cell.length_b   1.000
_cell.length_c   1.000
_cell.angle_alpha   90.00
_cell.angle_beta   90.00
_cell.angle_gamma   90.00
#
_symmetry.space_group_name_H-M   'P 1'
#
loop_
_entity.id
_entity.type
_entity.pdbx_description
1 polymer ?
#
loop_
_entity_poly.entity_id
_entity_poly.type
_entity_poly.pdbx_seq_one_letter_code
_entity_poly.pdbx_strand_id
1 'polypeptide(L)' 'FGCEDCKRAFTRRHDLERHKRVHTGVQPYECPHCLRKFSRTDARQRHWKLEKECAESVKVNSLLANRYRKILK' A
#
# COMPACT_ATOMS: atom_id res chain seq x y z
N PHE A 1 -18.57 1.58 16.70
CA PHE A 1 -17.39 0.71 16.95
C PHE A 1 -16.21 1.59 17.38
N GLY A 2 -15.51 1.28 18.46
CA GLY A 2 -14.42 2.12 18.99
C GLY A 2 -13.05 1.45 18.92
N CYS A 3 -12.00 2.25 18.71
CA CYS A 3 -10.62 1.80 18.86
C CYS A 3 -10.21 1.84 20.33
N GLU A 4 -9.65 0.75 20.86
CA GLU A 4 -9.27 0.68 22.27
C GLU A 4 -8.01 1.50 22.56
N ASP A 5 -7.09 1.57 21.60
CA ASP A 5 -5.77 2.23 21.69
C ASP A 5 -5.88 3.76 21.68
N CYS A 6 -6.77 4.33 20.85
CA CYS A 6 -6.90 5.78 20.67
C CYS A 6 -8.31 6.34 20.87
N LYS A 7 -9.25 5.52 21.35
CA LYS A 7 -10.65 5.89 21.66
C LYS A 7 -11.44 6.50 20.49
N ARG A 8 -10.93 6.40 19.27
CA ARG A 8 -11.59 6.90 18.06
C ARG A 8 -12.81 6.04 17.72
N ALA A 9 -13.93 6.68 17.42
CA ALA A 9 -15.18 6.01 17.04
C ALA A 9 -15.32 5.91 15.51
N PHE A 10 -15.93 4.81 15.07
CA PHE A 10 -16.21 4.47 13.68
C PHE A 10 -17.65 4.00 13.54
N THR A 11 -18.29 4.42 12.45
CA THR A 11 -19.68 4.05 12.10
C THR A 11 -19.79 2.58 11.67
N ARG A 12 -18.75 2.02 11.03
CA ARG A 12 -18.75 0.64 10.54
C ARG A 12 -17.61 -0.20 11.12
N ARG A 13 -17.86 -1.50 11.33
CA ARG A 13 -16.87 -2.44 11.87
C ARG A 13 -15.63 -2.55 10.98
N HIS A 14 -15.79 -2.63 9.66
CA HIS A 14 -14.65 -2.73 8.73
C HIS A 14 -13.78 -1.47 8.74
N ASP A 15 -14.35 -0.29 9.06
CA ASP A 15 -13.59 0.94 9.18
C ASP A 15 -12.68 0.90 10.42
N LEU A 16 -13.19 0.36 11.55
CA LEU A 16 -12.40 0.10 12.75
C LEU A 16 -11.29 -0.92 12.49
N GLU A 17 -11.60 -2.06 11.87
CA GLU A 17 -10.60 -3.10 11.57
C GLU A 17 -9.49 -2.59 10.63
N ARG A 18 -9.85 -1.77 9.64
CA ARG A 18 -8.86 -1.09 8.80
C ARG A 18 -8.04 -0.08 9.60
N HIS A 19 -8.66 0.65 10.52
CA HIS A 19 -7.97 1.63 11.36
C HIS A 19 -6.94 0.98 12.29
N LYS A 20 -7.21 -0.21 12.85
CA LYS A 20 -6.25 -0.95 13.69
C LYS A 20 -4.88 -1.15 13.02
N ARG A 21 -4.82 -1.20 11.69
CA ARG A 21 -3.56 -1.27 10.93
C ARG A 21 -2.62 -0.08 11.15
N VAL A 22 -3.14 1.06 11.59
CA VAL A 22 -2.33 2.24 11.95
C VAL A 22 -1.52 1.96 13.22
N HIS A 23 -2.08 1.20 14.16
CA HIS A 23 -1.40 0.84 15.41
C HIS A 23 -0.40 -0.31 15.20
N THR A 24 -0.74 -1.29 14.36
CA THR A 24 0.15 -2.43 14.09
C THR A 24 1.19 -2.15 13.00
N GLY A 25 1.07 -1.05 12.26
CA GLY A 25 1.91 -0.74 11.10
C GLY A 25 1.73 -1.71 9.92
N VAL A 26 0.75 -2.61 9.97
CA VAL A 26 0.56 -3.62 8.92
C VAL A 26 0.09 -2.96 7.63
N GLN A 27 0.86 -3.19 6.56
CA GLN A 27 0.59 -2.69 5.22
C GLN A 27 0.50 -3.86 4.23
N PRO A 28 -0.68 -4.51 4.12
CA PRO A 28 -0.81 -5.76 3.38
C PRO A 28 -0.89 -5.56 1.86
N TYR A 29 -1.00 -4.31 1.39
CA TYR A 29 -1.14 -4.02 -0.04
C TYR A 29 0.16 -3.51 -0.59
N GLU A 30 0.87 -4.37 -1.32
CA GLU A 30 2.12 -4.01 -1.99
C GLU A 30 1.86 -3.61 -3.45
N CYS A 31 2.58 -2.60 -3.92
CA CYS A 31 2.67 -2.29 -5.34
C CYS A 31 3.70 -3.24 -5.98
N PRO A 32 3.33 -4.04 -7.00
CA PRO A 32 4.25 -5.01 -7.60
C PRO A 32 5.40 -4.36 -8.38
N HIS A 33 5.31 -3.07 -8.72
CA HIS A 33 6.31 -2.37 -9.51
C HIS A 33 7.39 -1.69 -8.65
N CYS A 34 7.00 -0.98 -7.59
CA CYS A 34 7.93 -0.27 -6.70
C CYS A 34 8.08 -0.89 -5.31
N LEU A 35 7.34 -1.97 -5.02
CA LEU A 35 7.30 -2.65 -3.72
C LEU A 35 6.83 -1.77 -2.55
N ARG A 36 6.27 -0.58 -2.86
CA ARG A 36 5.70 0.30 -1.84
C ARG A 36 4.48 -0.37 -1.22
N LYS A 37 4.45 -0.41 0.11
CA LYS A 37 3.37 -1.00 0.88
C LYS A 37 2.37 0.06 1.33
N PHE A 38 1.11 -0.32 1.38
CA PHE A 38 -0.02 0.50 1.77
C PHE A 38 -0.90 -0.23 2.78
N SER A 39 -1.47 0.50 3.73
CA SER A 39 -2.43 -0.04 4.71
C SER A 39 -3.84 -0.23 4.13
N ARG A 40 -4.10 0.31 2.93
CA ARG A 40 -5.40 0.30 2.26
C ARG A 40 -5.29 0.01 0.76
N THR A 41 -6.30 -0.67 0.20
CA THR A 41 -6.40 -1.00 -1.23
C THR A 41 -6.52 0.24 -2.11
N ASP A 42 -7.37 1.19 -1.72
CA ASP A 42 -7.63 2.43 -2.43
C ASP A 42 -6.37 3.31 -2.53
N ALA A 43 -5.58 3.37 -1.45
CA ALA A 43 -4.29 4.05 -1.46
C ALA A 43 -3.33 3.45 -2.49
N ARG A 44 -3.19 2.11 -2.52
CA ARG A 44 -2.40 1.41 -3.53
C ARG A 44 -2.98 1.63 -4.95
N GLN A 45 -4.30 1.59 -5.11
CA GLN A 45 -4.94 1.78 -6.42
C GLN A 45 -4.74 3.20 -6.97
N ARG A 46 -4.82 4.23 -6.13
CA ARG A 46 -4.52 5.62 -6.55
C ARG A 46 -3.06 5.75 -6.95
N HIS A 47 -2.15 5.18 -6.16
CA HIS A 47 -0.73 5.12 -6.50
C HIS A 47 -0.50 4.42 -7.85
N TRP A 48 -1.15 3.28 -8.07
CA TRP A 48 -1.05 2.52 -9.32
C TRP A 48 -1.60 3.30 -10.52
N LYS A 49 -2.77 3.94 -10.38
CA LYS A 49 -3.38 4.75 -11.44
C LYS A 49 -2.53 5.95 -11.85
N LEU A 50 -1.70 6.46 -10.95
CA LEU A 50 -0.86 7.63 -11.18
C LEU A 50 0.58 7.24 -11.54
N GLU A 51 0.84 6.10 -12.21
CA GLU A 51 2.12 5.54 -12.74
C GLU A 51 3.40 6.42 -12.61
N LYS A 52 3.32 7.74 -12.88
CA LYS A 52 4.28 8.79 -12.47
C LYS A 52 4.84 8.64 -11.04
N GLU A 53 4.01 8.38 -10.01
CA GLU A 53 4.48 8.20 -8.63
C GLU A 53 5.29 6.90 -8.43
N CYS A 54 5.07 5.90 -9.27
CA CYS A 54 5.81 4.64 -9.24
C CYS A 54 7.17 4.79 -9.96
N ALA A 55 7.20 5.51 -11.07
CA ALA A 55 8.42 5.76 -11.86
C ALA A 55 9.53 6.49 -11.08
N GLU A 56 9.18 7.35 -10.12
CA GLU A 56 10.17 8.08 -9.30
C GLU A 56 10.89 7.19 -8.28
N SER A 57 10.23 6.14 -7.78
CA SER A 57 10.84 5.15 -6.88
C SER A 57 11.73 4.11 -7.59
N VAL A 58 11.65 4.03 -8.93
CA VAL A 58 12.45 3.12 -9.77
C VAL A 58 13.79 3.75 -10.19
N LYS A 59 14.11 4.98 -9.74
CA LYS A 59 15.45 5.59 -9.92
C LYS A 59 16.56 4.90 -9.10
N VAL A 60 16.32 3.71 -8.55
CA VAL A 60 17.33 2.90 -7.87
C VAL A 60 17.57 1.60 -8.64
N ASN A 61 18.74 1.58 -9.28
CA ASN A 61 19.48 0.44 -9.85
C ASN A 61 18.89 -0.23 -11.11
N SER A 62 19.55 0.09 -12.23
CA SER A 62 19.50 -0.50 -13.58
C SER A 62 19.51 -2.04 -13.67
N LEU A 63 19.68 -2.76 -12.56
CA LEU A 63 19.70 -4.22 -12.50
C LEU A 63 18.32 -4.85 -12.22
N LEU A 64 17.39 -4.15 -11.54
CA LEU A 64 16.07 -4.70 -11.19
C LEU A 64 15.05 -4.66 -12.35
N ALA A 65 15.24 -3.78 -13.32
CA ALA A 65 14.38 -3.67 -14.51
C ALA A 65 14.32 -4.98 -15.33
N ASN A 66 15.40 -5.76 -15.32
CA ASN A 66 15.46 -7.06 -16.01
C ASN A 66 14.67 -8.17 -15.31
N ARG A 67 14.38 -8.04 -14.00
CA ARG A 67 13.60 -9.05 -13.26
C ARG A 67 12.12 -9.01 -13.66
N TYR A 68 11.58 -7.82 -13.93
CA TYR A 68 10.16 -7.64 -14.28
C TYR A 68 9.82 -7.98 -15.74
N ARG A 69 10.78 -7.91 -16.68
CA ARG A 69 10.60 -8.39 -18.07
C ARG A 69 10.25 -9.87 -18.19
N LYS A 70 10.57 -10.70 -17.19
CA LYS A 70 10.26 -12.13 -17.18
C LYS A 70 8.82 -12.46 -16.76
N ILE A 71 8.12 -11.54 -16.11
CA ILE A 71 6.77 -11.77 -15.56
C ILE A 71 5.68 -11.34 -16.58
N LEU A 72 6.02 -10.50 -17.55
CA LEU A 72 5.12 -10.02 -18.62
C LEU A 72 5.22 -10.84 -19.93
N LYS A 73 5.69 -12.09 -19.88
CA LYS A 73 5.63 -13.04 -21.02
C LYS A 73 4.64 -14.15 -20.73
#